data_AF-A0A432SAQ8-F1
#
_entry.id   AF-A0A432SAQ8-F1
#
_cell.length_a   1.000
_cell.length_b   1.000
_cell.length_c   1.000
_cell.angle_alpha   90.00
_cell.angle_beta   90.00
_cell.angle_gamma   90.00
#
_symmetry.space_group_name_H-M   'P 1'
#
loop_
_entity.id
_entity.type
_entity.pdbx_description
1 polymer ?
#
loop_
_entity_poly.entity_id
_entity_poly.type
_entity_poly.pdbx_seq_one_letter_code
_entity_poly.pdbx_strand_id
1 'polypeptide(L)'
;GMRIGKDLLKKDGYAVAIIGDGSMTAGQAFEGLNNAGWLDPSKFIVILNDNQMSISPNVGAIYRYFNKIITNEAYIKSRQKLKDLLKKMFGESSAKFARKLEEFAKGLITPGVLFEELGFTYIGTIDGHNLKDLEETLEKIKTIRGPVLVHVITQKGRGFKPAEDNPTPFHGISPFDKITGTPIKKAITKPNWSKAFGEALIELAEKDEKIVAITPAMREGSGLTEFSKRFPDRFFDVGIAEQHASTFAGGLAREGIIPVVSYYSTFLQRAYDQVIHDIALQELPVVFAIDRAGLVGEDGPTHHGVFDIAFLRTVPNIVITAPKDWQELRDLLYTGIYSGKVFAIRYPRGTVIGEKKKGFNKLKIGSWEVLKEGKDLVILAVGKYVKKALETADILNKYGFKPTVVNARFIKPMDYKLLDELLKINEYIITMEDGVLKGGFGSGVVEYITDNLYFNKVLRFGIPDRFIEHGKIELLEKDLGLLPEQMAEKIKKMLLNSNYKVVC
;
A
#
# COMPACT_ATOMS: atom_id res chain seq x y z
N GLY A 1 6.38 1.11 -24.00
CA GLY A 1 6.64 2.55 -23.78
C GLY A 1 7.95 3.00 -24.41
N MET A 2 9.05 3.06 -23.64
CA MET A 2 10.35 3.62 -24.08
C MET A 2 10.88 3.03 -25.40
N ARG A 3 10.75 1.71 -25.59
CA ARG A 3 11.14 1.03 -26.83
C ARG A 3 10.41 1.57 -28.05
N ILE A 4 9.07 1.50 -28.04
CA ILE A 4 8.22 2.03 -29.10
C ILE A 4 8.47 3.53 -29.33
N GLY A 5 8.68 4.30 -28.26
CA GLY A 5 9.05 5.72 -28.40
C GLY A 5 10.37 5.94 -29.14
N LYS A 6 11.38 5.09 -28.91
CA LYS A 6 12.63 5.10 -29.69
C LYS A 6 12.38 4.74 -31.16
N ASP A 7 11.56 3.72 -31.43
CA ASP A 7 11.25 3.29 -32.81
C ASP A 7 10.52 4.40 -33.59
N LEU A 8 9.51 5.03 -32.98
CA LEU A 8 8.78 6.17 -33.56
C LEU A 8 9.70 7.36 -33.85
N LEU A 9 10.66 7.62 -32.97
CA LEU A 9 11.66 8.67 -33.17
C LEU A 9 12.85 8.25 -34.04
N LYS A 10 12.84 7.02 -34.58
CA LYS A 10 13.96 6.42 -35.34
C LYS A 10 15.29 6.48 -34.58
N LYS A 11 15.25 6.37 -33.25
CA LYS A 11 16.41 6.36 -32.37
C LYS A 11 16.86 4.93 -32.09
N ASP A 12 18.16 4.69 -32.17
CA ASP A 12 18.73 3.43 -31.74
C ASP A 12 18.82 3.32 -30.19
N GLY A 13 19.19 2.14 -29.71
CA GLY A 13 19.43 1.79 -28.33
C GLY A 13 18.56 0.63 -27.89
N TYR A 14 18.77 0.14 -26.67
CA TYR A 14 17.95 -0.89 -26.05
C TYR A 14 16.98 -0.25 -25.06
N ALA A 15 15.89 -0.96 -24.78
CA ALA A 15 15.08 -0.73 -23.59
C ALA A 15 15.19 -1.98 -22.72
N VAL A 16 15.73 -1.84 -21.51
CA VAL A 16 15.95 -2.94 -20.56
C VAL A 16 15.12 -2.69 -19.32
N ALA A 17 14.26 -3.63 -18.97
CA ALA A 17 13.46 -3.62 -17.74
C ALA A 17 13.98 -4.69 -16.79
N ILE A 18 14.31 -4.34 -15.55
CA ILE A 18 14.68 -5.30 -14.50
C ILE A 18 13.50 -5.40 -13.54
N ILE A 19 12.95 -6.60 -13.37
CA ILE A 19 11.76 -6.84 -12.58
C ILE A 19 12.00 -7.99 -11.59
N GLY A 20 11.58 -7.81 -10.34
CA GLY A 20 11.63 -8.87 -9.34
C GLY A 20 10.52 -9.90 -9.53
N ASP A 21 10.75 -11.12 -9.09
CA ASP A 21 9.75 -12.20 -9.01
C ASP A 21 8.49 -11.82 -8.21
N GLY A 22 8.64 -11.05 -7.13
CA GLY A 22 7.50 -10.48 -6.42
C GLY A 22 6.66 -9.53 -7.27
N SER A 23 7.30 -8.63 -8.01
CA SER A 23 6.63 -7.69 -8.92
C SER A 23 5.98 -8.36 -10.13
N MET A 24 6.46 -9.55 -10.50
CA MET A 24 5.81 -10.39 -11.51
C MET A 24 4.46 -10.94 -11.05
N THR A 25 4.07 -10.82 -9.78
CA THR A 25 2.70 -11.16 -9.34
C THR A 25 1.66 -10.09 -9.67
N ALA A 26 2.10 -8.89 -10.07
CA ALA A 26 1.23 -7.77 -10.38
C ALA A 26 0.59 -7.91 -11.78
N GLY A 27 -0.71 -7.62 -11.89
CA GLY A 27 -1.44 -7.65 -13.17
C GLY A 27 -0.81 -6.75 -14.24
N GLN A 28 -0.37 -5.55 -13.85
CA GLN A 28 0.28 -4.59 -14.75
C GLN A 28 1.53 -5.16 -15.45
N ALA A 29 2.27 -6.06 -14.79
CA ALA A 29 3.44 -6.69 -15.39
C ALA A 29 3.03 -7.58 -16.57
N PHE A 30 1.98 -8.39 -16.39
CA PHE A 30 1.45 -9.26 -17.45
C PHE A 30 0.74 -8.49 -18.56
N GLU A 31 0.03 -7.40 -18.26
CA GLU A 31 -0.51 -6.50 -19.28
C GLU A 31 0.63 -5.96 -20.17
N GLY A 32 1.73 -5.54 -19.54
CA GLY A 32 2.92 -5.04 -20.22
C GLY A 32 3.61 -6.11 -21.07
N LEU A 33 3.78 -7.33 -20.53
CA LEU A 33 4.34 -8.46 -21.27
C LEU A 33 3.45 -8.84 -22.45
N ASN A 34 2.15 -9.04 -22.24
CA ASN A 34 1.20 -9.38 -23.29
C ASN A 34 1.24 -8.36 -24.45
N ASN A 35 1.22 -7.06 -24.13
CA ASN A 35 1.33 -6.02 -25.16
C ASN A 35 2.69 -6.01 -25.86
N ALA A 36 3.79 -6.22 -25.13
CA ALA A 36 5.12 -6.29 -25.73
C ALA A 36 5.27 -7.50 -26.67
N GLY A 37 4.74 -8.65 -26.29
CA GLY A 37 4.66 -9.83 -27.13
C GLY A 37 3.95 -9.59 -28.46
N TRP A 38 2.77 -8.97 -28.38
CA TRP A 38 2.00 -8.60 -29.56
C TRP A 38 2.71 -7.60 -30.48
N LEU A 39 3.37 -6.60 -29.91
CA LEU A 39 4.10 -5.58 -30.68
C LEU A 39 5.43 -6.09 -31.26
N ASP A 40 5.93 -7.22 -30.76
CA ASP A 40 7.20 -7.87 -31.15
C ASP A 40 8.39 -6.90 -31.32
N PRO A 41 8.68 -6.00 -30.36
CA PRO A 41 9.72 -5.01 -30.56
C PRO A 41 11.11 -5.64 -30.40
N SER A 42 11.96 -5.48 -31.41
CA SER A 42 13.38 -5.80 -31.29
C SER A 42 14.09 -4.84 -30.35
N LYS A 43 15.17 -5.29 -29.66
CA LYS A 43 15.92 -4.49 -28.68
C LYS A 43 15.11 -4.10 -27.43
N PHE A 44 14.16 -4.96 -27.04
CA PHE A 44 13.49 -4.92 -25.75
C PHE A 44 13.87 -6.14 -24.92
N ILE A 45 14.43 -5.91 -23.73
CA ILE A 45 14.93 -6.96 -22.84
C ILE A 45 14.24 -6.82 -21.49
N VAL A 46 13.69 -7.91 -20.98
CA VAL A 46 13.18 -8.03 -19.61
C VAL A 46 14.11 -8.96 -18.84
N ILE A 47 14.68 -8.49 -17.75
CA ILE A 47 15.48 -9.29 -16.83
C ILE A 47 14.61 -9.58 -15.61
N LEU A 48 14.18 -10.83 -15.48
CA LEU A 48 13.51 -11.33 -14.29
C LEU A 48 14.55 -11.70 -13.25
N ASN A 49 14.65 -10.88 -12.19
CA ASN A 49 15.48 -11.14 -11.02
C ASN A 49 14.68 -11.95 -9.99
N ASP A 50 14.84 -13.27 -10.01
CA ASP A 50 14.13 -14.19 -9.10
C ASP A 50 15.00 -14.53 -7.88
N ASN A 51 14.56 -14.08 -6.72
CA ASN A 51 15.15 -14.42 -5.41
C ASN A 51 14.15 -15.12 -4.47
N GLN A 52 13.01 -15.57 -5.00
CA GLN A 52 11.91 -16.24 -4.31
C GLN A 52 11.22 -15.41 -3.20
N MET A 53 11.48 -14.11 -3.11
CA MET A 53 11.01 -13.24 -2.02
C MET A 53 10.41 -11.93 -2.53
N SER A 54 9.30 -11.51 -1.92
CA SER A 54 8.79 -10.13 -1.95
C SER A 54 9.33 -9.40 -0.72
N ILE A 55 8.47 -8.90 0.19
CA ILE A 55 8.85 -8.55 1.56
C ILE A 55 8.85 -9.83 2.41
N SER A 56 7.71 -10.53 2.42
CA SER A 56 7.55 -11.92 2.86
C SER A 56 7.85 -12.89 1.70
N PRO A 57 7.91 -14.22 1.94
CA PRO A 57 8.01 -15.20 0.86
C PRO A 57 6.91 -14.99 -0.19
N ASN A 58 7.24 -15.17 -1.47
CA ASN A 58 6.26 -15.01 -2.53
C ASN A 58 5.08 -15.99 -2.42
N VAL A 59 3.94 -15.56 -2.92
CA VAL A 59 2.70 -16.34 -2.97
C VAL A 59 2.15 -16.44 -4.39
N GLY A 60 1.21 -17.35 -4.61
CA GLY A 60 0.52 -17.51 -5.89
C GLY A 60 1.05 -18.62 -6.81
N ALA A 61 0.31 -18.90 -7.87
CA ALA A 61 0.62 -19.99 -8.80
C ALA A 61 1.85 -19.69 -9.68
N ILE A 62 2.06 -18.42 -10.03
CA ILE A 62 3.21 -17.96 -10.82
C ILE A 62 4.52 -18.22 -10.07
N TYR A 63 4.55 -17.96 -8.76
CA TYR A 63 5.69 -18.33 -7.90
C TYR A 63 5.96 -19.84 -7.94
N ARG A 64 4.93 -20.69 -7.81
CA ARG A 64 5.11 -22.15 -7.93
C ARG A 64 5.66 -22.55 -9.30
N TYR A 65 5.27 -21.85 -10.36
CA TYR A 65 5.81 -22.07 -11.71
C TYR A 65 7.30 -21.74 -11.78
N PHE A 66 7.72 -20.58 -11.26
CA PHE A 66 9.15 -20.22 -11.20
C PHE A 66 9.95 -21.17 -10.32
N ASN A 67 9.43 -21.56 -9.15
CA ASN A 67 10.06 -22.58 -8.30
C ASN A 67 10.22 -23.92 -9.02
N LYS A 68 9.24 -24.35 -9.83
CA LYS A 68 9.38 -25.58 -10.64
C LYS A 68 10.49 -25.44 -11.69
N ILE A 69 10.65 -24.26 -12.27
CA ILE A 69 11.76 -23.97 -13.20
C ILE A 69 13.11 -24.07 -12.48
N ILE A 70 13.23 -23.48 -11.28
CA ILE A 70 14.46 -23.48 -10.48
C ILE A 70 14.79 -24.90 -9.96
N THR A 71 13.81 -25.59 -9.37
CA THR A 71 14.00 -26.94 -8.80
C THR A 71 14.27 -28.01 -9.87
N ASN A 72 14.01 -27.71 -11.15
CA ASN A 72 14.38 -28.56 -12.29
C ASN A 72 15.91 -28.62 -12.55
N GLU A 73 16.78 -28.04 -11.74
CA GLU A 73 18.20 -28.44 -11.72
C GLU A 73 18.37 -29.93 -11.35
N ALA A 74 17.45 -30.51 -10.57
CA ALA A 74 17.36 -31.97 -10.37
C ALA A 74 16.98 -32.72 -11.67
N TYR A 75 16.29 -32.06 -12.61
CA TYR A 75 15.95 -32.60 -13.92
C TYR A 75 17.13 -32.58 -14.89
N ILE A 76 18.06 -31.63 -14.75
CA ILE A 76 19.35 -31.67 -15.49
C ILE A 76 20.15 -32.93 -15.12
N LYS A 77 20.22 -33.28 -13.82
CA LYS A 77 20.82 -34.54 -13.35
C LYS A 77 20.05 -35.78 -13.80
N SER A 78 18.72 -35.69 -13.91
CA SER A 78 17.86 -36.77 -14.39
C SER A 78 17.98 -36.99 -15.90
N ARG A 79 18.27 -35.94 -16.68
CA ARG A 79 18.47 -36.02 -18.14
C ARG A 79 19.78 -36.73 -18.49
N GLN A 80 20.85 -36.53 -17.71
CA GLN A 80 22.09 -37.31 -17.84
C GLN A 80 21.86 -38.78 -17.50
N LYS A 81 21.20 -39.09 -16.37
CA LYS A 81 20.84 -40.47 -16.02
C LYS A 81 19.94 -41.15 -17.05
N LEU A 82 18.95 -40.45 -17.59
CA LEU A 82 18.06 -40.99 -18.63
C LEU A 82 18.82 -41.23 -19.94
N LYS A 83 19.72 -40.33 -20.32
CA LYS A 83 20.57 -40.47 -21.52
C LYS A 83 21.55 -41.64 -21.37
N ASP A 84 22.09 -41.86 -20.18
CA ASP A 84 22.97 -42.99 -19.86
C ASP A 84 22.22 -44.33 -19.81
N LEU A 85 20.99 -44.33 -19.29
CA LEU A 85 20.12 -45.51 -19.20
C LEU A 85 19.55 -45.90 -20.57
N LEU A 86 19.16 -44.93 -21.40
CA LEU A 86 18.73 -45.15 -22.79
C LEU A 86 19.88 -45.63 -23.68
N LYS A 87 21.10 -45.08 -23.50
CA LYS A 87 22.32 -45.59 -24.16
C LYS A 87 22.60 -47.05 -23.77
N LYS A 88 22.40 -47.40 -22.49
CA LYS A 88 22.57 -48.78 -21.99
C LYS A 88 21.51 -49.76 -22.49
N MET A 89 20.25 -49.35 -22.61
CA MET A 89 19.16 -50.27 -22.98
C MET A 89 19.00 -50.48 -24.48
N PHE A 90 19.26 -49.46 -25.31
CA PHE A 90 18.89 -49.52 -26.73
C PHE A 90 20.06 -49.43 -27.72
N GLY A 91 21.29 -49.19 -27.24
CA GLY A 91 22.46 -48.98 -28.09
C GLY A 91 22.33 -47.77 -29.03
N GLU A 92 23.38 -47.47 -29.80
CA GLU A 92 23.40 -46.31 -30.71
C GLU A 92 22.38 -46.39 -31.86
N SER A 93 21.77 -47.55 -32.11
CA SER A 93 20.88 -47.79 -33.25
C SER A 93 19.42 -47.32 -33.09
N SER A 94 19.01 -46.82 -31.93
CA SER A 94 17.64 -46.32 -31.71
C SER A 94 17.51 -44.78 -31.69
N ALA A 95 18.49 -44.07 -32.29
CA ALA A 95 18.59 -42.61 -32.28
C ALA A 95 17.32 -41.87 -32.74
N LYS A 96 16.53 -42.46 -33.65
CA LYS A 96 15.23 -41.89 -34.10
C LYS A 96 14.13 -41.99 -33.05
N PHE A 97 14.07 -43.08 -32.28
CA PHE A 97 13.06 -43.26 -31.23
C PHE A 97 13.42 -42.43 -29.98
N ALA A 98 14.71 -42.35 -29.65
CA ALA A 98 15.23 -41.46 -28.62
C ALA A 98 14.94 -39.97 -28.92
N ARG A 99 15.12 -39.53 -30.18
CA ARG A 99 14.75 -38.16 -30.61
C ARG A 99 13.25 -37.89 -30.47
N LYS A 100 12.39 -38.84 -30.86
CA LYS A 100 10.92 -38.68 -30.76
C LYS A 100 10.45 -38.60 -29.30
N LEU A 101 11.04 -39.40 -28.40
CA LEU A 101 10.77 -39.31 -26.96
C LEU A 101 11.32 -38.02 -26.34
N GLU A 102 12.48 -37.55 -26.81
CA GLU A 102 13.05 -36.27 -26.39
C GLU A 102 12.18 -35.08 -26.84
N GLU A 103 11.60 -35.11 -28.04
CA GLU A 103 10.63 -34.11 -28.51
C GLU A 103 9.32 -34.16 -27.72
N PHE A 104 8.83 -35.36 -27.37
CA PHE A 104 7.63 -35.52 -26.54
C PHE A 104 7.85 -35.04 -25.09
N ALA A 105 9.04 -35.24 -24.54
CA ALA A 105 9.43 -34.73 -23.22
C ALA A 105 9.63 -33.20 -23.20
N LYS A 106 10.07 -32.60 -24.31
CA LYS A 106 10.11 -31.14 -24.48
C LYS A 106 8.70 -30.53 -24.51
N GLY A 107 7.72 -31.25 -25.06
CA GLY A 107 6.33 -30.77 -25.17
C GLY A 107 5.54 -30.70 -23.85
N LEU A 108 6.00 -31.34 -22.76
CA LEU A 108 5.18 -31.50 -21.56
C LEU A 108 5.44 -30.48 -20.44
N ILE A 109 6.66 -29.99 -20.22
CA ILE A 109 6.98 -28.83 -19.36
C ILE A 109 8.34 -28.25 -19.79
N THR A 110 8.38 -27.39 -20.81
CA THR A 110 9.60 -26.62 -21.11
C THR A 110 9.65 -25.38 -20.19
N PRO A 111 10.75 -25.16 -19.44
CA PRO A 111 10.95 -23.93 -18.69
C PRO A 111 10.81 -22.72 -19.62
N GLY A 112 9.89 -21.80 -19.32
CA GLY A 112 9.69 -20.59 -20.11
C GLY A 112 8.53 -20.60 -21.11
N VAL A 113 7.82 -21.72 -21.31
CA VAL A 113 6.67 -21.81 -22.25
C VAL A 113 5.65 -20.69 -22.03
N LEU A 114 5.38 -20.31 -20.77
CA LEU A 114 4.47 -19.20 -20.48
C LEU A 114 4.89 -17.91 -21.19
N PHE A 115 6.18 -17.61 -21.20
CA PHE A 115 6.72 -16.39 -21.80
C PHE A 115 6.87 -16.53 -23.31
N GLU A 116 7.20 -17.72 -23.80
CA GLU A 116 7.25 -18.01 -25.24
C GLU A 116 5.87 -17.85 -25.89
N GLU A 117 4.80 -18.35 -25.25
CA GLU A 117 3.42 -18.15 -25.68
C GLU A 117 2.98 -16.68 -25.60
N LEU A 118 3.59 -15.90 -24.70
CA LEU A 118 3.45 -14.44 -24.68
C LEU A 118 4.34 -13.73 -25.72
N GLY A 119 4.99 -14.45 -26.63
CA GLY A 119 5.78 -13.88 -27.72
C GLY A 119 7.21 -13.47 -27.36
N PHE A 120 7.74 -13.89 -26.21
CA PHE A 120 9.13 -13.61 -25.82
C PHE A 120 10.06 -14.75 -26.20
N THR A 121 11.27 -14.39 -26.64
CA THR A 121 12.39 -15.34 -26.55
C THR A 121 12.79 -15.48 -25.09
N TYR A 122 12.60 -16.66 -24.51
CA TYR A 122 12.96 -16.94 -23.12
C TYR A 122 14.39 -17.50 -23.01
N ILE A 123 15.19 -16.94 -22.09
CA ILE A 123 16.58 -17.35 -21.84
C ILE A 123 16.80 -17.52 -20.34
N GLY A 124 17.22 -18.70 -19.91
CA GLY A 124 17.58 -19.00 -18.53
C GLY A 124 17.11 -20.38 -18.06
N THR A 125 17.23 -20.69 -16.77
CA THR A 125 17.74 -19.83 -15.69
C THR A 125 19.25 -19.61 -15.74
N ILE A 126 19.73 -18.44 -15.28
CA ILE A 126 21.15 -18.07 -15.20
C ILE A 126 21.49 -17.70 -13.75
N ASP A 127 22.70 -18.06 -13.29
CA ASP A 127 23.21 -17.61 -11.99
C ASP A 127 23.50 -16.10 -12.02
N GLY A 128 22.70 -15.33 -11.28
CA GLY A 128 22.82 -13.88 -11.17
C GLY A 128 24.03 -13.40 -10.36
N HIS A 129 24.78 -14.31 -9.74
CA HIS A 129 26.03 -14.00 -9.05
C HIS A 129 27.28 -14.32 -9.88
N ASN A 130 27.11 -14.93 -11.07
CA ASN A 130 28.19 -15.13 -12.02
C ASN A 130 28.21 -14.00 -13.06
N LEU A 131 29.02 -12.96 -12.78
CA LEU A 131 29.14 -11.80 -13.66
C LEU A 131 29.55 -12.17 -15.09
N LYS A 132 30.45 -13.16 -15.26
CA LYS A 132 30.92 -13.58 -16.57
C LYS A 132 29.78 -14.18 -17.40
N ASP A 133 28.98 -15.06 -16.81
CA ASP A 133 27.85 -15.69 -17.51
C ASP A 133 26.79 -14.64 -17.89
N LEU A 134 26.55 -13.65 -17.01
CA LEU A 134 25.65 -12.54 -17.29
C LEU A 134 26.14 -11.68 -18.46
N GLU A 135 27.42 -11.27 -18.46
CA GLU A 135 28.03 -10.49 -19.54
C GLU A 135 27.95 -11.23 -20.88
N GLU A 136 28.39 -12.49 -20.91
CA GLU A 136 28.33 -13.30 -22.12
C GLU A 136 26.91 -13.49 -22.65
N THR A 137 25.93 -13.66 -21.76
CA THR A 137 24.52 -13.75 -22.14
C THR A 137 24.03 -12.43 -22.72
N LEU A 138 24.25 -11.32 -22.01
CA LEU A 138 23.81 -9.99 -22.44
C LEU A 138 24.43 -9.57 -23.77
N GLU A 139 25.65 -10.00 -24.09
CA GLU A 139 26.23 -9.80 -25.43
C GLU A 139 25.54 -10.63 -26.51
N LYS A 140 25.27 -11.92 -26.24
CA LYS A 140 24.61 -12.82 -27.21
C LYS A 140 23.20 -12.33 -27.58
N ILE A 141 22.42 -11.84 -26.60
CA ILE A 141 21.02 -11.43 -26.83
C ILE A 141 20.88 -10.17 -27.68
N LYS A 142 21.93 -9.35 -27.83
CA LYS A 142 21.91 -8.15 -28.68
C LYS A 142 21.57 -8.45 -30.14
N THR A 143 21.84 -9.67 -30.59
CA THR A 143 21.60 -10.11 -31.97
C THR A 143 20.20 -10.70 -32.19
N ILE A 144 19.45 -10.95 -31.12
CA ILE A 144 18.13 -11.57 -31.16
C ILE A 144 17.09 -10.55 -31.62
N ARG A 145 16.20 -10.98 -32.52
CA ARG A 145 15.03 -10.22 -32.94
C ARG A 145 13.86 -10.48 -32.01
N GLY A 146 12.98 -9.49 -31.89
CA GLY A 146 11.84 -9.54 -31.00
C GLY A 146 12.22 -9.30 -29.53
N PRO A 147 11.24 -9.37 -28.62
CA PRO A 147 11.44 -9.14 -27.20
C PRO A 147 12.06 -10.37 -26.52
N VAL A 148 12.98 -10.12 -25.60
CA VAL A 148 13.73 -11.17 -24.89
C VAL A 148 13.44 -11.10 -23.40
N LEU A 149 13.16 -12.25 -22.76
CA LEU A 149 13.11 -12.37 -21.31
C LEU A 149 14.27 -13.23 -20.82
N VAL A 150 15.10 -12.65 -19.95
CA VAL A 150 16.23 -13.33 -19.29
C VAL A 150 15.85 -13.61 -17.84
N HIS A 151 15.82 -14.88 -17.45
CA HIS A 151 15.52 -15.31 -16.09
C HIS A 151 16.81 -15.53 -15.29
N VAL A 152 17.04 -14.65 -14.32
CA VAL A 152 18.25 -14.58 -13.50
C VAL A 152 17.91 -14.95 -12.06
N ILE A 153 18.63 -15.90 -11.49
CA ILE A 153 18.45 -16.34 -10.10
C ILE A 153 19.41 -15.61 -9.19
N THR A 154 18.91 -14.96 -8.14
CA THR A 154 19.75 -14.29 -7.14
C THR A 154 19.40 -14.72 -5.71
N GLN A 155 20.15 -14.20 -4.74
CA GLN A 155 19.95 -14.44 -3.32
C GLN A 155 19.77 -13.08 -2.64
N LYS A 156 18.62 -12.86 -2.02
CA LYS A 156 18.34 -11.62 -1.31
C LYS A 156 19.30 -11.47 -0.12
N GLY A 157 19.92 -10.30 0.02
CA GLY A 157 20.92 -10.04 1.07
C GLY A 157 22.32 -10.58 0.80
N ARG A 158 22.59 -11.11 -0.41
CA ARG A 158 23.90 -11.67 -0.79
C ARG A 158 25.07 -10.80 -0.36
N GLY A 159 26.07 -11.43 0.25
CA GLY A 159 27.29 -10.77 0.71
C GLY A 159 27.21 -10.26 2.15
N PHE A 160 26.05 -10.36 2.80
CA PHE A 160 25.88 -10.04 4.21
C PHE A 160 25.10 -11.15 4.94
N LYS A 161 25.83 -12.03 5.62
CA LYS A 161 25.30 -13.26 6.22
C LYS A 161 24.02 -13.07 7.07
N PRO A 162 23.90 -12.04 7.94
CA PRO A 162 22.66 -11.79 8.68
C PRO A 162 21.44 -11.50 7.79
N ALA A 163 21.63 -10.84 6.65
CA ALA A 163 20.56 -10.57 5.69
C ALA A 163 20.25 -11.76 4.79
N GLU A 164 21.24 -12.61 4.49
CA GLU A 164 21.02 -13.87 3.78
C GLU A 164 20.18 -14.85 4.61
N ASP A 165 20.48 -14.96 5.91
CA ASP A 165 19.82 -15.89 6.82
C ASP A 165 18.40 -15.43 7.21
N ASN A 166 18.16 -14.11 7.21
CA ASN A 166 16.84 -13.55 7.53
C ASN A 166 16.55 -12.28 6.70
N PRO A 167 16.16 -12.39 5.43
CA PRO A 167 16.05 -11.23 4.53
C PRO A 167 14.87 -10.30 4.83
N THR A 168 13.83 -10.76 5.53
CA THR A 168 12.61 -9.96 5.75
C THR A 168 12.86 -8.71 6.61
N PRO A 169 13.51 -8.78 7.80
CA PRO A 169 13.82 -7.57 8.57
C PRO A 169 14.76 -6.61 7.84
N PHE A 170 15.71 -7.13 7.06
CA PHE A 170 16.70 -6.32 6.32
C PHE A 170 16.12 -5.64 5.07
N HIS A 171 14.87 -5.92 4.69
CA HIS A 171 14.19 -5.16 3.63
C HIS A 171 13.99 -3.69 4.02
N GLY A 172 13.88 -3.38 5.31
CA GLY A 172 13.71 -2.03 5.84
C GLY A 172 14.07 -1.96 7.31
N ILE A 173 15.36 -2.15 7.63
CA ILE A 173 15.86 -2.21 9.01
C ILE A 173 16.26 -0.82 9.52
N SER A 174 15.95 -0.55 10.79
CA SER A 174 16.50 0.60 11.52
C SER A 174 18.03 0.47 11.66
N PRO A 175 18.77 1.54 11.98
CA PRO A 175 20.22 1.45 12.19
C PRO A 175 20.61 0.26 13.06
N PHE A 176 21.52 -0.56 12.55
CA PHE A 176 21.94 -1.84 13.12
C PHE A 176 23.46 -1.94 13.13
N ASP A 177 23.99 -2.79 14.00
CA ASP A 177 25.40 -3.11 14.05
C ASP A 177 25.80 -3.89 12.80
N LYS A 178 26.72 -3.32 12.01
CA LYS A 178 27.12 -3.84 10.70
C LYS A 178 27.80 -5.22 10.73
N ILE A 179 28.24 -5.70 11.90
CA ILE A 179 28.92 -6.99 12.06
C ILE A 179 27.89 -8.05 12.45
N THR A 180 27.06 -7.74 13.43
CA THR A 180 26.12 -8.69 14.03
C THR A 180 24.74 -8.68 13.38
N GLY A 181 24.41 -7.63 12.62
CA GLY A 181 23.06 -7.44 12.07
C GLY A 181 22.02 -7.00 13.11
N THR A 182 22.43 -6.73 14.35
CA THR A 182 21.49 -6.44 15.44
C THR A 182 21.11 -4.95 15.49
N PRO A 183 19.82 -4.58 15.61
CA PRO A 183 19.41 -3.18 15.73
C PRO A 183 20.11 -2.43 16.88
N ILE A 184 20.64 -1.24 16.61
CA ILE A 184 21.37 -0.39 17.58
C ILE A 184 20.43 0.17 18.64
N LYS A 185 19.19 0.49 18.26
CA LYS A 185 18.17 0.99 19.20
C LYS A 185 17.29 -0.15 19.68
N LYS A 186 17.08 -0.24 21.01
CA LYS A 186 16.06 -1.10 21.61
C LYS A 186 14.70 -0.82 20.97
N ALA A 187 13.91 -1.88 20.80
CA ALA A 187 12.56 -1.82 20.26
C ALA A 187 11.76 -0.66 20.87
N ILE A 188 11.03 0.06 20.02
CA ILE A 188 10.08 1.09 20.45
C ILE A 188 9.16 0.43 21.47
N THR A 189 9.18 0.90 22.72
CA THR A 189 8.38 0.33 23.83
C THR A 189 6.89 0.62 23.65
N LYS A 190 6.56 1.65 22.88
CA LYS A 190 5.18 2.01 22.56
C LYS A 190 4.71 1.30 21.28
N PRO A 191 3.50 0.72 21.28
CA PRO A 191 2.96 0.05 20.11
C PRO A 191 2.72 1.02 18.95
N ASN A 192 2.74 0.50 17.73
CA ASN A 192 2.43 1.24 16.52
C ASN A 192 0.97 1.00 16.09
N TRP A 193 0.47 1.81 15.16
CA TRP A 193 -0.90 1.71 14.65
C TRP A 193 -1.22 0.33 14.03
N SER A 194 -0.27 -0.27 13.30
CA SER A 194 -0.45 -1.60 12.69
C SER A 194 -0.65 -2.70 13.74
N LYS A 195 0.13 -2.65 14.84
CA LYS A 195 -0.04 -3.57 15.96
C LYS A 195 -1.38 -3.34 16.65
N ALA A 196 -1.77 -2.09 16.86
CA ALA A 196 -3.07 -1.75 17.43
C ALA A 196 -4.24 -2.29 16.60
N PHE A 197 -4.15 -2.18 15.28
CA PHE A 197 -5.11 -2.75 14.33
C PHE A 197 -5.11 -4.29 14.38
N GLY A 198 -3.95 -4.93 14.25
CA GLY A 198 -3.84 -6.38 14.25
C GLY A 198 -4.38 -7.02 15.54
N GLU A 199 -4.08 -6.45 16.71
CA GLU A 199 -4.65 -6.91 17.98
C GLU A 199 -6.18 -6.78 18.01
N ALA A 200 -6.72 -5.64 17.54
CA ALA A 200 -8.15 -5.41 17.51
C ALA A 200 -8.86 -6.40 16.57
N LEU A 201 -8.29 -6.65 15.40
CA LEU A 201 -8.84 -7.59 14.42
C LEU A 201 -8.84 -9.02 14.94
N ILE A 202 -7.77 -9.46 15.60
CA ILE A 202 -7.70 -10.78 16.24
C ILE A 202 -8.79 -10.94 17.29
N GLU A 203 -8.95 -9.97 18.20
CA GLU A 203 -9.99 -10.02 19.25
C GLU A 203 -11.42 -10.11 18.69
N LEU A 204 -11.66 -9.58 17.49
CA LEU A 204 -12.95 -9.67 16.81
C LEU A 204 -13.10 -11.00 16.07
N ALA A 205 -12.05 -11.46 15.38
CA ALA A 205 -12.07 -12.74 14.67
C ALA A 205 -12.11 -13.97 15.59
N GLU A 206 -11.70 -13.84 16.86
CA GLU A 206 -11.93 -14.84 17.91
C GLU A 206 -13.43 -15.03 18.24
N LYS A 207 -14.27 -14.04 17.93
CA LYS A 207 -15.71 -14.04 18.25
C LYS A 207 -16.61 -14.22 17.04
N ASP A 208 -16.11 -13.93 15.85
CA ASP A 208 -16.84 -14.06 14.59
C ASP A 208 -15.98 -14.78 13.54
N GLU A 209 -16.41 -15.98 13.19
CA GLU A 209 -15.73 -16.85 12.22
C GLU A 209 -15.81 -16.31 10.79
N LYS A 210 -16.75 -15.40 10.50
CA LYS A 210 -16.91 -14.79 9.17
C LYS A 210 -15.86 -13.74 8.87
N ILE A 211 -15.12 -13.27 9.88
CA ILE A 211 -14.08 -12.26 9.68
C ILE A 211 -12.86 -12.92 9.03
N VAL A 212 -12.44 -12.38 7.90
CA VAL A 212 -11.21 -12.77 7.19
C VAL A 212 -10.31 -11.56 6.98
N ALA A 213 -8.99 -11.78 6.94
CA ALA A 213 -8.00 -10.75 6.67
C ALA A 213 -7.39 -10.97 5.29
N ILE A 214 -7.34 -9.91 4.48
CA ILE A 214 -6.73 -9.92 3.14
C ILE A 214 -5.61 -8.88 3.10
N THR A 215 -4.48 -9.20 2.50
CA THR A 215 -3.39 -8.24 2.25
C THR A 215 -2.70 -8.50 0.91
N PRO A 216 -2.32 -7.45 0.18
CA PRO A 216 -1.48 -7.59 -1.01
C PRO A 216 0.01 -7.54 -0.63
N ALA A 217 0.60 -8.67 -0.23
CA ALA A 217 2.02 -8.81 0.12
C ALA A 217 2.54 -7.95 1.30
N MET A 218 1.66 -7.40 2.14
CA MET A 218 2.04 -6.50 3.25
C MET A 218 1.77 -7.08 4.64
N ARG A 219 1.87 -8.40 4.81
CA ARG A 219 1.55 -9.12 6.06
C ARG A 219 2.20 -8.51 7.31
N GLU A 220 3.52 -8.33 7.33
CA GLU A 220 4.24 -7.76 8.47
C GLU A 220 3.98 -6.26 8.62
N GLY A 221 4.00 -5.53 7.50
CA GLY A 221 3.80 -4.09 7.45
C GLY A 221 2.46 -3.67 8.06
N SER A 222 1.41 -4.44 7.77
CA SER A 222 0.04 -4.21 8.23
C SER A 222 -0.31 -4.82 9.58
N GLY A 223 0.65 -5.43 10.29
CA GLY A 223 0.40 -6.01 11.62
C GLY A 223 -0.44 -7.30 11.59
N LEU A 224 -0.46 -8.02 10.47
CA LEU A 224 -1.26 -9.24 10.26
C LEU A 224 -0.48 -10.53 10.53
N THR A 225 0.78 -10.44 10.94
CA THR A 225 1.62 -11.62 11.22
C THR A 225 0.96 -12.58 12.22
N GLU A 226 0.49 -12.08 13.36
CA GLU A 226 -0.14 -12.93 14.37
C GLU A 226 -1.51 -13.45 13.93
N PHE A 227 -2.28 -12.64 13.18
CA PHE A 227 -3.54 -13.08 12.58
C PHE A 227 -3.32 -14.28 11.66
N SER A 228 -2.32 -14.21 10.76
CA SER A 228 -2.00 -15.28 9.82
C SER A 228 -1.61 -16.61 10.49
N LYS A 229 -1.01 -16.54 11.69
CA LYS A 229 -0.64 -17.73 12.46
C LYS A 229 -1.83 -18.34 13.20
N ARG A 230 -2.70 -17.51 13.76
CA ARG A 230 -3.86 -17.95 14.54
C ARG A 230 -5.01 -18.42 13.66
N PHE A 231 -5.22 -17.78 12.52
CA PHE A 231 -6.33 -18.05 11.61
C PHE A 231 -5.85 -18.26 10.17
N PRO A 232 -5.03 -19.30 9.91
CA PRO A 232 -4.43 -19.53 8.60
C PRO A 232 -5.48 -19.68 7.49
N ASP A 233 -6.60 -20.35 7.77
CA ASP A 233 -7.69 -20.57 6.80
C ASP A 233 -8.56 -19.33 6.54
N ARG A 234 -8.35 -18.26 7.31
CA ARG A 234 -9.07 -16.97 7.20
C ARG A 234 -8.13 -15.82 6.86
N PHE A 235 -6.91 -16.11 6.46
CA PHE A 235 -5.90 -15.13 6.06
C PHE A 235 -5.50 -15.36 4.60
N PHE A 236 -5.59 -14.31 3.78
CA PHE A 236 -5.28 -14.37 2.36
C PHE A 236 -4.22 -13.32 2.00
N ASP A 237 -3.05 -13.78 1.60
CA ASP A 237 -2.05 -12.95 0.92
C ASP A 237 -2.16 -13.17 -0.58
N VAL A 238 -2.49 -12.10 -1.32
CA VAL A 238 -2.71 -12.18 -2.77
C VAL A 238 -1.49 -11.77 -3.60
N GLY A 239 -0.34 -11.50 -2.97
CA GLY A 239 0.84 -10.98 -3.65
C GLY A 239 0.71 -9.47 -3.94
N ILE A 240 1.57 -8.93 -4.81
CA ILE A 240 1.55 -7.51 -5.19
C ILE A 240 0.44 -7.27 -6.22
N ALA A 241 -0.80 -7.49 -5.80
CA ALA A 241 -1.99 -7.47 -6.65
C ALA A 241 -3.14 -6.73 -5.96
N GLU A 242 -2.96 -5.42 -5.74
CA GLU A 242 -3.92 -4.59 -5.02
C GLU A 242 -5.31 -4.60 -5.63
N GLN A 243 -5.43 -4.55 -6.96
CA GLN A 243 -6.72 -4.67 -7.67
C GLN A 243 -7.41 -5.97 -7.30
N HIS A 244 -6.67 -7.08 -7.41
CA HIS A 244 -7.20 -8.41 -7.11
C HIS A 244 -7.64 -8.53 -5.65
N ALA A 245 -6.88 -8.00 -4.69
CA ALA A 245 -7.29 -7.99 -3.28
C ALA A 245 -8.68 -7.35 -3.06
N SER A 246 -8.98 -6.25 -3.76
CA SER A 246 -10.28 -5.57 -3.64
C SER A 246 -11.39 -6.39 -4.29
N THR A 247 -11.25 -6.80 -5.54
CA THR A 247 -12.28 -7.63 -6.22
C THR A 247 -12.51 -8.95 -5.49
N PHE A 248 -11.44 -9.60 -5.00
CA PHE A 248 -11.52 -10.82 -4.20
C PHE A 248 -12.30 -10.60 -2.89
N ALA A 249 -12.06 -9.48 -2.20
CA ALA A 249 -12.85 -9.10 -1.03
C ALA A 249 -14.33 -8.88 -1.37
N GLY A 250 -14.63 -8.19 -2.48
CA GLY A 250 -16.01 -8.04 -2.97
C GLY A 250 -16.69 -9.40 -3.16
N GLY A 251 -16.01 -10.36 -3.80
CA GLY A 251 -16.50 -11.73 -3.97
C GLY A 251 -16.79 -12.43 -2.63
N LEU A 252 -15.90 -12.33 -1.64
CA LEU A 252 -16.13 -12.89 -0.31
C LEU A 252 -17.32 -12.22 0.39
N ALA A 253 -17.41 -10.89 0.34
CA ALA A 253 -18.51 -10.13 0.92
C ALA A 253 -19.87 -10.54 0.33
N ARG A 254 -19.91 -10.83 -0.97
CA ARG A 254 -21.13 -11.28 -1.66
C ARG A 254 -21.64 -12.63 -1.16
N GLU A 255 -20.75 -13.51 -0.69
CA GLU A 255 -21.05 -14.82 -0.09
C GLU A 255 -21.29 -14.76 1.43
N GLY A 256 -21.34 -13.56 2.01
CA GLY A 256 -21.66 -13.36 3.44
C GLY A 256 -20.46 -13.50 4.39
N ILE A 257 -19.23 -13.54 3.86
CA ILE A 257 -18.00 -13.37 4.62
C ILE A 257 -17.78 -11.88 4.91
N ILE A 258 -17.08 -11.53 5.99
CA ILE A 258 -16.76 -10.14 6.35
C ILE A 258 -15.28 -9.89 6.09
N PRO A 259 -14.90 -9.41 4.90
CA PRO A 259 -13.51 -9.15 4.56
C PRO A 259 -13.02 -7.85 5.17
N VAL A 260 -11.87 -7.95 5.85
CA VAL A 260 -11.06 -6.80 6.26
C VAL A 260 -9.80 -6.78 5.39
N VAL A 261 -9.75 -5.83 4.45
CA VAL A 261 -8.65 -5.69 3.49
C VAL A 261 -7.69 -4.63 3.99
N SER A 262 -6.45 -5.05 4.25
CA SER A 262 -5.42 -4.16 4.76
C SER A 262 -4.51 -3.66 3.64
N TYR A 263 -4.55 -2.36 3.41
CA TYR A 263 -3.73 -1.64 2.43
C TYR A 263 -2.83 -0.62 3.11
N TYR A 264 -1.77 -0.20 2.43
CA TYR A 264 -1.25 1.15 2.64
C TYR A 264 -2.05 2.12 1.78
N SER A 265 -2.29 3.34 2.25
CA SER A 265 -3.01 4.38 1.49
C SER A 265 -2.43 4.59 0.07
N THR A 266 -1.10 4.59 -0.06
CA THR A 266 -0.46 4.74 -1.38
C THR A 266 -0.75 3.58 -2.34
N PHE A 267 -0.86 2.36 -1.82
CA PHE A 267 -1.11 1.16 -2.62
C PHE A 267 -2.59 0.97 -2.94
N LEU A 268 -3.50 1.44 -2.08
CA LEU A 268 -4.94 1.46 -2.38
C LEU A 268 -5.27 2.25 -3.66
N GLN A 269 -4.43 3.23 -4.06
CA GLN A 269 -4.57 3.95 -5.33
C GLN A 269 -4.65 3.00 -6.54
N ARG A 270 -3.94 1.85 -6.49
CA ARG A 270 -3.98 0.85 -7.55
C ARG A 270 -5.36 0.20 -7.72
N ALA A 271 -6.12 0.09 -6.63
CA ALA A 271 -7.42 -0.58 -6.60
C ALA A 271 -8.61 0.38 -6.66
N TYR A 272 -8.40 1.65 -7.03
CA TYR A 272 -9.45 2.68 -7.00
C TYR A 272 -10.69 2.28 -7.83
N ASP A 273 -10.47 1.74 -9.02
CA ASP A 273 -11.54 1.26 -9.90
C ASP A 273 -12.33 0.10 -9.27
N GLN A 274 -11.64 -0.88 -8.66
CA GLN A 274 -12.26 -2.02 -7.99
C GLN A 274 -13.05 -1.60 -6.75
N VAL A 275 -12.57 -0.59 -6.01
CA VAL A 275 -13.34 0.01 -4.89
C VAL A 275 -14.66 0.59 -5.40
N ILE A 276 -14.66 1.26 -6.55
CA ILE A 276 -15.88 1.84 -7.14
C ILE A 276 -16.81 0.76 -7.68
N HIS A 277 -16.33 -0.02 -8.65
CA HIS A 277 -17.17 -0.84 -9.51
C HIS A 277 -17.50 -2.20 -8.89
N ASP A 278 -16.54 -2.83 -8.24
CA ASP A 278 -16.73 -4.18 -7.71
C ASP A 278 -17.34 -4.16 -6.31
N ILE A 279 -17.14 -3.08 -5.54
CA ILE A 279 -17.52 -2.99 -4.13
C ILE A 279 -18.60 -1.94 -3.88
N ALA A 280 -18.30 -0.66 -4.11
CA ALA A 280 -19.19 0.44 -3.69
C ALA A 280 -20.49 0.49 -4.48
N LEU A 281 -20.45 0.21 -5.78
CA LEU A 281 -21.65 0.14 -6.62
C LEU A 281 -22.67 -0.88 -6.13
N GLN A 282 -22.20 -1.99 -5.56
CA GLN A 282 -23.03 -3.08 -5.04
C GLN A 282 -23.26 -2.99 -3.52
N GLU A 283 -22.76 -1.93 -2.87
CA GLU A 283 -22.84 -1.72 -1.41
C GLU A 283 -22.30 -2.90 -0.58
N LEU A 284 -21.27 -3.59 -1.08
CA LEU A 284 -20.75 -4.79 -0.42
C LEU A 284 -20.04 -4.46 0.91
N PRO A 285 -20.26 -5.22 1.99
CA PRO A 285 -19.72 -4.92 3.32
C PRO A 285 -18.23 -5.24 3.45
N VAL A 286 -17.38 -4.48 2.74
CA VAL A 286 -15.92 -4.57 2.79
C VAL A 286 -15.34 -3.50 3.70
N VAL A 287 -14.49 -3.91 4.64
CA VAL A 287 -13.75 -3.00 5.51
C VAL A 287 -12.33 -2.81 4.99
N PHE A 288 -12.00 -1.59 4.57
CA PHE A 288 -10.65 -1.18 4.21
C PHE A 288 -9.91 -0.63 5.43
N ALA A 289 -8.91 -1.37 5.90
CA ALA A 289 -7.96 -0.91 6.90
C ALA A 289 -6.77 -0.25 6.17
N ILE A 290 -6.69 1.06 6.21
CA ILE A 290 -5.77 1.86 5.40
C ILE A 290 -4.64 2.37 6.30
N ASP A 291 -3.57 1.61 6.37
CA ASP A 291 -2.33 1.94 7.06
C ASP A 291 -1.50 2.97 6.24
N ARG A 292 -0.44 3.52 6.83
CA ARG A 292 0.48 4.48 6.18
C ARG A 292 -0.28 5.67 5.55
N ALA A 293 -1.41 6.04 6.12
CA ALA A 293 -2.18 7.17 5.64
C ALA A 293 -1.46 8.48 6.00
N GLY A 294 -1.32 9.36 5.00
CA GLY A 294 -0.64 10.64 5.09
C GLY A 294 0.85 10.59 4.79
N LEU A 295 1.62 11.52 5.34
CA LEU A 295 3.08 11.51 5.18
C LEU A 295 3.72 10.31 5.89
N VAL A 296 4.50 9.51 5.14
CA VAL A 296 5.20 8.33 5.67
C VAL A 296 6.68 8.59 6.02
N GLY A 297 7.21 9.72 5.55
CA GLY A 297 8.56 10.19 5.83
C GLY A 297 9.61 9.77 4.79
N GLU A 298 10.54 8.91 5.19
CA GLU A 298 11.79 8.64 4.46
C GLU A 298 11.59 7.93 3.11
N ASP A 299 10.45 7.26 2.91
CA ASP A 299 10.13 6.62 1.63
C ASP A 299 9.72 7.65 0.54
N GLY A 300 9.41 8.88 0.94
CA GLY A 300 9.18 10.01 0.03
C GLY A 300 7.91 9.93 -0.82
N PRO A 301 7.89 10.63 -1.97
CA PRO A 301 6.66 10.97 -2.69
C PRO A 301 5.95 9.77 -3.30
N THR A 302 6.66 8.68 -3.59
CA THR A 302 6.07 7.44 -4.13
C THR A 302 5.26 6.67 -3.08
N HIS A 303 5.50 6.94 -1.79
CA HIS A 303 4.87 6.20 -0.68
C HIS A 303 3.97 7.06 0.21
N HIS A 304 4.02 8.38 0.07
CA HIS A 304 3.12 9.26 0.81
C HIS A 304 1.65 8.98 0.46
N GLY A 305 0.91 8.43 1.42
CA GLY A 305 -0.50 8.09 1.32
C GLY A 305 -1.41 9.30 1.55
N VAL A 306 -1.20 10.39 0.83
CA VAL A 306 -1.88 11.67 1.10
C VAL A 306 -3.18 11.86 0.30
N PHE A 307 -3.49 10.93 -0.62
CA PHE A 307 -4.57 11.08 -1.60
C PHE A 307 -5.86 10.33 -1.24
N ASP A 308 -5.85 9.41 -0.26
CA ASP A 308 -6.98 8.52 0.02
C ASP A 308 -8.28 9.24 0.37
N ILE A 309 -8.23 10.34 1.13
CA ILE A 309 -9.44 11.14 1.41
C ILE A 309 -10.02 11.66 0.09
N ALA A 310 -9.17 12.24 -0.77
CA ALA A 310 -9.64 12.88 -1.99
C ALA A 310 -10.27 11.86 -2.95
N PHE A 311 -9.60 10.74 -3.24
CA PHE A 311 -10.15 9.78 -4.19
C PHE A 311 -11.33 9.00 -3.61
N LEU A 312 -11.30 8.58 -2.33
CA LEU A 312 -12.43 7.84 -1.74
C LEU A 312 -13.66 8.70 -1.50
N ARG A 313 -13.51 9.99 -1.17
CA ARG A 313 -14.67 10.86 -0.85
C ARG A 313 -15.58 11.06 -2.06
N THR A 314 -15.07 10.94 -3.28
CA THR A 314 -15.87 10.98 -4.51
C THR A 314 -16.76 9.74 -4.71
N VAL A 315 -16.43 8.61 -4.09
CA VAL A 315 -17.13 7.34 -4.29
C VAL A 315 -18.42 7.31 -3.44
N PRO A 316 -19.61 7.07 -4.01
CA PRO A 316 -20.84 6.90 -3.23
C PRO A 316 -20.77 5.76 -2.22
N ASN A 317 -21.66 5.76 -1.22
CA ASN A 317 -21.88 4.65 -0.29
C ASN A 317 -20.69 4.17 0.57
N ILE A 318 -19.55 4.87 0.53
CA ILE A 318 -18.41 4.60 1.40
C ILE A 318 -18.41 5.47 2.66
N VAL A 319 -18.15 4.84 3.80
CA VAL A 319 -17.86 5.52 5.06
C VAL A 319 -16.34 5.68 5.18
N ILE A 320 -15.84 6.88 5.48
CA ILE A 320 -14.42 7.19 5.60
C ILE A 320 -14.16 7.74 7.00
N THR A 321 -13.20 7.17 7.71
CA THR A 321 -12.93 7.47 9.11
C THR A 321 -11.44 7.58 9.39
N ALA A 322 -11.09 8.37 10.42
CA ALA A 322 -9.71 8.55 10.86
C ALA A 322 -9.64 8.61 12.40
N PRO A 323 -9.19 7.54 13.09
CA PRO A 323 -9.14 7.51 14.55
C PRO A 323 -8.10 8.48 15.12
N LYS A 324 -8.45 9.18 16.20
CA LYS A 324 -7.53 10.03 16.98
C LYS A 324 -6.55 9.21 17.82
N ASP A 325 -6.94 8.03 18.29
CA ASP A 325 -6.19 7.22 19.25
C ASP A 325 -6.44 5.70 19.11
N TRP A 326 -5.81 4.92 19.97
CA TRP A 326 -5.92 3.45 19.98
C TRP A 326 -7.36 2.97 20.20
N GLN A 327 -8.08 3.50 21.19
CA GLN A 327 -9.42 3.01 21.46
C GLN A 327 -10.38 3.36 20.32
N GLU A 328 -10.23 4.55 19.73
CA GLU A 328 -11.07 4.94 18.60
C GLU A 328 -10.82 4.08 17.35
N LEU A 329 -9.57 3.64 17.10
CA LEU A 329 -9.29 2.67 16.04
C LEU A 329 -10.08 1.37 16.25
N ARG A 330 -10.09 0.86 17.49
CA ARG A 330 -10.83 -0.36 17.86
C ARG A 330 -12.33 -0.18 17.63
N ASP A 331 -12.88 0.92 18.13
CA ASP A 331 -14.31 1.22 18.05
C ASP A 331 -14.77 1.45 16.60
N LEU A 332 -13.95 2.10 15.77
CA LEU A 332 -14.21 2.25 14.34
C LEU A 332 -14.11 0.93 13.58
N LEU A 333 -13.14 0.06 13.89
CA LEU A 333 -13.03 -1.27 13.30
C LEU A 333 -14.26 -2.11 13.62
N TYR A 334 -14.66 -2.14 14.90
CA TYR A 334 -15.88 -2.79 15.34
C TYR A 334 -17.12 -2.23 14.63
N THR A 335 -17.23 -0.90 14.55
CA THR A 335 -18.33 -0.23 13.86
C THR A 335 -18.38 -0.62 12.39
N GLY A 336 -17.25 -0.62 11.69
CA GLY A 336 -17.14 -0.96 10.28
C GLY A 336 -17.58 -2.40 9.99
N ILE A 337 -17.02 -3.37 10.71
CA ILE A 337 -17.34 -4.80 10.59
C ILE A 337 -18.84 -5.06 10.74
N TYR A 338 -19.49 -4.42 11.72
CA TYR A 338 -20.91 -4.64 12.02
C TYR A 338 -21.84 -3.53 11.48
N SER A 339 -21.37 -2.75 10.49
CA SER A 339 -22.19 -1.72 9.83
C SER A 339 -22.97 -2.24 8.62
N GLY A 340 -22.48 -3.31 7.98
CA GLY A 340 -23.01 -3.77 6.69
C GLY A 340 -22.73 -2.79 5.54
N LYS A 341 -21.72 -1.93 5.66
CA LYS A 341 -21.37 -0.91 4.66
C LYS A 341 -19.93 -1.07 4.19
N VAL A 342 -19.62 -0.47 3.04
CA VAL A 342 -18.24 -0.20 2.63
C VAL A 342 -17.63 0.80 3.63
N PHE A 343 -16.55 0.40 4.30
CA PHE A 343 -16.01 1.17 5.43
C PHE A 343 -14.50 1.30 5.34
N ALA A 344 -13.99 2.54 5.30
CA ALA A 344 -12.57 2.85 5.24
C ALA A 344 -12.10 3.47 6.56
N ILE A 345 -11.02 2.91 7.11
CA ILE A 345 -10.39 3.36 8.35
C ILE A 345 -8.95 3.71 8.03
N ARG A 346 -8.63 5.01 7.94
CA ARG A 346 -7.28 5.48 7.64
C ARG A 346 -6.50 5.82 8.90
N TYR A 347 -5.30 5.25 9.05
CA TYR A 347 -4.43 5.52 10.19
C TYR A 347 -2.96 5.64 9.75
N PRO A 348 -2.17 6.48 10.43
CA PRO A 348 -0.85 6.87 9.95
C PRO A 348 0.21 5.82 10.28
N ARG A 349 1.38 5.97 9.65
CA ARG A 349 2.60 5.32 10.13
C ARG A 349 3.01 5.91 11.48
N GLY A 350 3.47 5.07 12.41
CA GLY A 350 4.12 5.50 13.65
C GLY A 350 3.47 4.97 14.91
N THR A 351 3.81 5.59 16.04
CA THR A 351 3.33 5.20 17.37
C THR A 351 1.86 5.57 17.54
N VAL A 352 1.06 4.63 18.05
CA VAL A 352 -0.33 4.92 18.42
C VAL A 352 -0.36 5.71 19.74
N ILE A 353 -1.26 6.68 19.83
CA ILE A 353 -1.46 7.45 21.07
C ILE A 353 -2.67 6.92 21.85
N GLY A 354 -2.77 7.32 23.12
CA GLY A 354 -3.83 6.87 24.01
C GLY A 354 -3.64 5.42 24.47
N GLU A 355 -4.63 4.93 25.20
CA GLU A 355 -4.61 3.60 25.82
C GLU A 355 -5.72 2.72 25.27
N LYS A 356 -5.41 1.43 25.15
CA LYS A 356 -6.40 0.39 24.88
C LYS A 356 -7.26 0.16 26.12
N LYS A 357 -8.58 0.33 25.98
CA LYS A 357 -9.56 0.02 27.03
C LYS A 357 -10.16 -1.38 26.79
N LYS A 358 -10.87 -1.89 27.78
CA LYS A 358 -11.58 -3.17 27.68
C LYS A 358 -12.82 -3.02 26.79
N GLY A 359 -12.96 -3.89 25.80
CA GLY A 359 -14.13 -3.96 24.93
C GLY A 359 -14.05 -3.06 23.69
N PHE A 360 -15.21 -2.96 23.03
CA PHE A 360 -15.45 -2.19 21.82
C PHE A 360 -16.77 -1.44 21.97
N ASN A 361 -16.85 -0.21 21.46
CA ASN A 361 -18.07 0.57 21.39
C ASN A 361 -18.52 0.70 19.93
N LYS A 362 -19.81 0.47 19.67
CA LYS A 362 -20.40 0.82 18.37
C LYS A 362 -20.59 2.33 18.30
N LEU A 363 -19.88 2.99 17.40
CA LEU A 363 -20.02 4.41 17.16
C LEU A 363 -21.18 4.66 16.20
N LYS A 364 -21.90 5.77 16.40
CA LYS A 364 -22.91 6.21 15.45
C LYS A 364 -22.19 6.73 14.21
N ILE A 365 -22.48 6.15 13.04
CA ILE A 365 -21.85 6.57 11.79
C ILE A 365 -22.20 8.04 11.52
N GLY A 366 -21.17 8.84 11.24
CA GLY A 366 -21.31 10.29 11.05
C GLY A 366 -21.41 11.09 12.35
N SER A 367 -21.02 10.55 13.52
CA SER A 367 -20.99 11.35 14.76
C SER A 367 -19.57 11.81 15.13
N TRP A 368 -19.39 13.10 15.36
CA TRP A 368 -18.13 13.68 15.82
C TRP A 368 -18.03 13.75 17.35
N GLU A 369 -16.93 14.28 17.88
CA GLU A 369 -16.72 14.49 19.32
C GLU A 369 -16.21 15.91 19.56
N VAL A 370 -16.87 16.69 20.41
CA VAL A 370 -16.29 17.92 20.93
C VAL A 370 -15.32 17.56 22.05
N LEU A 371 -14.04 17.84 21.87
CA LEU A 371 -12.99 17.54 22.85
C LEU A 371 -12.71 18.72 23.79
N LYS A 372 -12.97 19.93 23.32
CA LYS A 372 -12.76 21.18 24.04
C LYS A 372 -13.79 22.19 23.57
N GLU A 373 -14.52 22.79 24.51
CA GLU A 373 -15.45 23.88 24.22
C GLU A 373 -14.75 25.24 24.25
N GLY A 374 -15.19 26.12 23.36
CA GLY A 374 -14.68 27.47 23.18
C GLY A 374 -15.73 28.36 22.51
N LYS A 375 -15.34 29.56 22.09
CA LYS A 375 -16.26 30.56 21.51
C LYS A 375 -15.70 31.40 20.35
N ASP A 376 -14.38 31.42 20.17
CA ASP A 376 -13.75 32.38 19.24
C ASP A 376 -13.58 31.79 17.83
N LEU A 377 -13.42 30.47 17.75
CA LEU A 377 -13.29 29.72 16.50
C LEU A 377 -13.51 28.22 16.74
N VAL A 378 -13.67 27.46 15.66
CA VAL A 378 -13.74 26.00 15.68
C VAL A 378 -12.56 25.39 14.91
N ILE A 379 -11.92 24.38 15.48
CA ILE A 379 -10.93 23.52 14.84
C ILE A 379 -11.53 22.13 14.63
N LEU A 380 -11.78 21.78 13.38
CA LEU A 380 -12.20 20.45 12.93
C LEU A 380 -10.96 19.66 12.49
N ALA A 381 -10.59 18.62 13.23
CA ALA A 381 -9.40 17.84 12.95
C ALA A 381 -9.71 16.35 12.79
N VAL A 382 -8.95 15.68 11.94
CA VAL A 382 -9.13 14.24 11.64
C VAL A 382 -7.85 13.46 11.97
N GLY A 383 -8.02 12.23 12.48
CA GLY A 383 -6.91 11.31 12.74
C GLY A 383 -5.80 11.91 13.61
N LYS A 384 -4.54 11.75 13.17
CA LYS A 384 -3.35 12.21 13.93
C LYS A 384 -3.32 13.73 14.15
N TYR A 385 -4.03 14.51 13.32
CA TYR A 385 -4.10 15.97 13.49
C TYR A 385 -4.98 16.39 14.66
N VAL A 386 -5.80 15.50 15.23
CA VAL A 386 -6.59 15.81 16.45
C VAL A 386 -5.67 16.17 17.61
N LYS A 387 -4.56 15.46 17.80
CA LYS A 387 -3.57 15.81 18.84
C LYS A 387 -2.94 17.18 18.57
N LYS A 388 -2.55 17.44 17.32
CA LYS A 388 -1.99 18.74 16.91
C LYS A 388 -3.00 19.88 17.09
N ALA A 389 -4.29 19.63 16.88
CA ALA A 389 -5.35 20.60 17.08
C ALA A 389 -5.51 20.99 18.55
N LEU A 390 -5.43 20.03 19.47
CA LEU A 390 -5.41 20.31 20.91
C LEU A 390 -4.17 21.13 21.30
N GLU A 391 -2.98 20.77 20.81
CA GLU A 391 -1.74 21.52 21.05
C GLU A 391 -1.81 22.95 20.49
N THR A 392 -2.35 23.11 19.29
CA THR A 392 -2.59 24.41 18.65
C THR A 392 -3.57 25.25 19.46
N ALA A 393 -4.64 24.62 19.97
CA ALA A 393 -5.63 25.27 20.82
C ALA A 393 -5.06 25.73 22.15
N ASP A 394 -4.13 24.97 22.74
CA ASP A 394 -3.44 25.36 23.97
C ASP A 394 -2.48 26.53 23.75
N ILE A 395 -1.84 26.61 22.59
CA ILE A 395 -1.04 27.77 22.19
C ILE A 395 -1.94 29.00 22.01
N LEU A 396 -3.05 28.88 21.28
CA LEU A 396 -4.01 29.97 21.07
C LEU A 396 -4.62 30.50 22.37
N ASN A 397 -4.93 29.60 23.32
CA ASN A 397 -5.40 29.96 24.66
C ASN A 397 -4.45 30.91 25.39
N LYS A 398 -3.12 30.73 25.25
CA LYS A 398 -2.12 31.62 25.85
C LYS A 398 -2.16 33.04 25.27
N TYR A 399 -2.72 33.20 24.07
CA TYR A 399 -2.97 34.49 23.42
C TYR A 399 -4.39 35.03 23.64
N GLY A 400 -5.20 34.38 24.48
CA GLY A 400 -6.55 34.83 24.85
C GLY A 400 -7.68 34.32 23.96
N PHE A 401 -7.38 33.55 22.89
CA PHE A 401 -8.40 32.93 22.06
C PHE A 401 -8.82 31.58 22.63
N LYS A 402 -10.12 31.31 22.69
CA LYS A 402 -10.75 30.09 23.18
C LYS A 402 -11.35 29.29 22.02
N PRO A 403 -10.55 28.47 21.31
CA PRO A 403 -11.03 27.61 20.24
C PRO A 403 -11.82 26.41 20.78
N THR A 404 -12.92 26.08 20.10
CA THR A 404 -13.56 24.76 20.18
C THR A 404 -12.74 23.77 19.36
N VAL A 405 -12.45 22.58 19.89
CA VAL A 405 -11.72 21.51 19.17
C VAL A 405 -12.63 20.30 19.01
N VAL A 406 -12.76 19.83 17.76
CA VAL A 406 -13.62 18.72 17.38
C VAL A 406 -12.79 17.61 16.75
N ASN A 407 -12.96 16.40 17.27
CA ASN A 407 -12.55 15.18 16.59
C ASN A 407 -13.58 14.83 15.51
N ALA A 408 -13.25 15.19 14.27
CA ALA A 408 -14.06 14.90 13.09
C ALA A 408 -13.81 13.45 12.59
N ARG A 409 -13.93 12.47 13.49
CA ARG A 409 -13.58 11.05 13.26
C ARG A 409 -14.20 10.41 12.01
N PHE A 410 -15.35 10.93 11.56
CA PHE A 410 -15.99 10.55 10.29
C PHE A 410 -15.77 11.67 9.26
N ILE A 411 -14.97 11.37 8.24
CA ILE A 411 -14.69 12.25 7.10
C ILE A 411 -15.84 12.19 6.10
N LYS A 412 -16.46 11.02 5.94
CA LYS A 412 -17.66 10.79 5.14
C LYS A 412 -18.51 9.68 5.79
N PRO A 413 -19.82 9.85 6.00
CA PRO A 413 -20.50 11.15 6.08
C PRO A 413 -19.95 11.99 7.24
N MET A 414 -20.01 13.31 7.11
CA MET A 414 -19.68 14.22 8.21
C MET A 414 -20.82 14.25 9.25
N ASP A 415 -20.53 14.76 10.45
CA ASP A 415 -21.58 15.08 11.43
C ASP A 415 -22.26 16.39 11.04
N TYR A 416 -23.18 16.31 10.08
CA TYR A 416 -23.87 17.48 9.53
C TYR A 416 -24.65 18.25 10.61
N LYS A 417 -25.20 17.55 11.62
CA LYS A 417 -25.91 18.19 12.72
C LYS A 417 -24.96 19.04 13.55
N LEU A 418 -23.86 18.45 14.03
CA LEU A 418 -22.87 19.20 14.80
C LEU A 418 -22.22 20.30 13.95
N LEU A 419 -21.93 20.02 12.68
CA LEU A 419 -21.37 21.01 11.76
C LEU A 419 -22.31 22.22 11.62
N ASP A 420 -23.60 22.03 11.41
CA ASP A 420 -24.58 23.13 11.39
C ASP A 420 -24.58 23.96 12.67
N GLU A 421 -24.57 23.31 13.83
CA GLU A 421 -24.51 23.99 15.13
C GLU A 421 -23.25 24.85 15.26
N LEU A 422 -22.10 24.31 14.85
CA LEU A 422 -20.81 25.01 14.91
C LEU A 422 -20.71 26.16 13.91
N LEU A 423 -21.22 25.98 12.68
CA LEU A 423 -21.21 27.02 11.63
C LEU A 423 -22.10 28.22 12.00
N LYS A 424 -23.21 28.00 12.72
CA LYS A 424 -24.11 29.08 13.14
C LYS A 424 -23.51 30.00 14.21
N ILE A 425 -22.67 29.44 15.09
CA ILE A 425 -22.19 30.16 16.28
C ILE A 425 -20.73 30.61 16.18
N ASN A 426 -19.98 30.21 15.15
CA ASN A 426 -18.57 30.58 14.97
C ASN A 426 -18.33 31.24 13.61
N GLU A 427 -17.66 32.38 13.58
CA GLU A 427 -17.27 33.03 12.31
C GLU A 427 -16.12 32.29 11.60
N TYR A 428 -15.18 31.72 12.36
CA TYR A 428 -13.95 31.12 11.84
C TYR A 428 -13.93 29.60 11.98
N ILE A 429 -13.70 28.92 10.87
CA ILE A 429 -13.64 27.46 10.80
C ILE A 429 -12.25 27.05 10.32
N ILE A 430 -11.57 26.24 11.12
CA ILE A 430 -10.24 25.72 10.82
C ILE A 430 -10.37 24.22 10.55
N THR A 431 -9.81 23.74 9.44
CA THR A 431 -9.74 22.31 9.16
C THR A 431 -8.31 21.82 9.18
N MET A 432 -8.09 20.63 9.75
CA MET A 432 -6.75 20.04 9.89
C MET A 432 -6.77 18.56 9.47
N GLU A 433 -5.99 18.21 8.44
CA GLU A 433 -5.94 16.87 7.89
C GLU A 433 -4.54 16.43 7.47
N ASP A 434 -4.28 15.12 7.53
CA ASP A 434 -3.07 14.49 6.98
C ASP A 434 -3.33 13.98 5.55
N GLY A 435 -3.85 14.87 4.71
CA GLY A 435 -4.27 14.60 3.35
C GLY A 435 -4.13 15.82 2.47
N VAL A 436 -4.23 15.65 1.16
CA VAL A 436 -4.17 16.78 0.21
C VAL A 436 -5.32 17.75 0.44
N LEU A 437 -5.03 19.04 0.37
CA LEU A 437 -6.03 20.09 0.51
C LEU A 437 -7.10 20.03 -0.58
N LYS A 438 -6.71 19.67 -1.81
CA LYS A 438 -7.62 19.54 -2.97
C LYS A 438 -8.41 18.24 -2.85
N GLY A 439 -9.73 18.34 -2.72
CA GLY A 439 -10.62 17.18 -2.56
C GLY A 439 -10.61 16.55 -1.17
N GLY A 440 -9.73 17.00 -0.26
CA GLY A 440 -9.61 16.54 1.12
C GLY A 440 -10.81 16.83 2.03
N PHE A 441 -10.64 16.57 3.33
CA PHE A 441 -11.64 16.82 4.38
C PHE A 441 -12.03 18.30 4.42
N GLY A 442 -11.04 19.20 4.41
CA GLY A 442 -11.28 20.63 4.41
C GLY A 442 -11.99 21.12 3.15
N SER A 443 -11.80 20.46 2.00
CA SER A 443 -12.62 20.75 0.81
C SER A 443 -14.08 20.34 1.03
N GLY A 444 -14.33 19.15 1.61
CA GLY A 444 -15.69 18.69 1.92
C GLY A 444 -16.44 19.62 2.89
N VAL A 445 -15.75 20.18 3.89
CA VAL A 445 -16.34 21.20 4.79
C VAL A 445 -16.71 22.47 4.02
N VAL A 446 -15.84 22.94 3.11
CA VAL A 446 -16.11 24.14 2.28
C VAL A 446 -17.27 23.91 1.31
N GLU A 447 -17.35 22.74 0.69
CA GLU A 447 -18.49 22.33 -0.13
C GLU A 447 -19.79 22.40 0.69
N TYR A 448 -19.82 21.79 1.88
CA TYR A 448 -21.00 21.83 2.76
C TYR A 448 -21.40 23.26 3.17
N ILE A 449 -20.43 24.11 3.53
CA ILE A 449 -20.67 25.53 3.85
C ILE A 449 -21.34 26.24 2.68
N THR A 450 -20.82 26.02 1.46
CA THR A 450 -21.30 26.69 0.25
C THR A 450 -22.69 26.20 -0.15
N ASP A 451 -22.90 24.89 -0.17
CA ASP A 451 -24.16 24.26 -0.58
C ASP A 451 -25.31 24.60 0.38
N ASN A 452 -25.01 24.91 1.65
CA ASN A 452 -25.98 25.30 2.67
C ASN A 452 -26.01 26.81 2.96
N LEU A 453 -25.39 27.63 2.11
CA LEU A 453 -25.44 29.09 2.16
C LEU A 453 -24.92 29.70 3.47
N TYR A 454 -23.91 29.07 4.07
CA TYR A 454 -23.13 29.66 5.17
C TYR A 454 -21.99 30.53 4.62
N PHE A 455 -21.51 31.48 5.42
CA PHE A 455 -20.50 32.48 4.99
C PHE A 455 -19.26 32.51 5.90
N ASN A 456 -18.97 31.41 6.61
CA ASN A 456 -17.85 31.34 7.54
C ASN A 456 -16.51 31.54 6.83
N LYS A 457 -15.55 32.14 7.53
CA LYS A 457 -14.16 32.25 7.07
C LYS A 457 -13.43 30.94 7.34
N VAL A 458 -12.95 30.29 6.29
CA VAL A 458 -12.31 28.97 6.40
C VAL A 458 -10.80 29.06 6.20
N LEU A 459 -10.03 28.47 7.11
CA LEU A 459 -8.59 28.24 6.96
C LEU A 459 -8.29 26.74 7.01
N ARG A 460 -7.61 26.23 5.98
CA ARG A 460 -7.33 24.80 5.82
C ARG A 460 -5.85 24.50 6.01
N PHE A 461 -5.56 23.47 6.79
CA PHE A 461 -4.24 22.89 6.99
C PHE A 461 -4.21 21.45 6.49
N GLY A 462 -3.27 21.15 5.62
CA GLY A 462 -3.10 19.86 4.96
C GLY A 462 -1.98 19.93 3.94
N ILE A 463 -1.86 18.89 3.12
CA ILE A 463 -0.78 18.74 2.15
C ILE A 463 -1.08 19.60 0.89
N PRO A 464 -0.15 20.47 0.45
CA PRO A 464 -0.36 21.30 -0.74
C PRO A 464 -0.34 20.45 -2.03
N ASP A 465 -0.79 21.04 -3.13
CA ASP A 465 -0.82 20.39 -4.45
C ASP A 465 0.57 20.33 -5.10
N ARG A 466 1.44 19.50 -4.51
CA ARG A 466 2.76 19.13 -5.03
C ARG A 466 3.21 17.84 -4.35
N PHE A 467 4.09 17.10 -5.01
CA PHE A 467 4.77 15.96 -4.38
C PHE A 467 5.71 16.46 -3.28
N ILE A 468 5.67 15.79 -2.12
CA ILE A 468 6.53 16.07 -0.98
C ILE A 468 7.69 15.08 -1.00
N GLU A 469 8.91 15.59 -0.93
CA GLU A 469 10.12 14.79 -0.96
C GLU A 469 10.30 13.95 0.31
N HIS A 470 11.28 13.03 0.28
CA HIS A 470 11.62 12.20 1.42
C HIS A 470 12.21 13.00 2.58
N GLY A 471 11.88 12.60 3.81
CA GLY A 471 12.45 13.21 5.01
C GLY A 471 11.79 12.73 6.30
N LYS A 472 12.30 13.15 7.45
CA LYS A 472 11.62 12.88 8.73
C LYS A 472 10.27 13.60 8.74
N ILE A 473 9.21 12.91 9.14
CA ILE A 473 7.83 13.45 9.14
C ILE A 473 7.75 14.83 9.81
N GLU A 474 8.39 15.00 10.96
CA GLU A 474 8.41 16.29 11.68
C GLU A 474 9.07 17.43 10.88
N LEU A 475 10.13 17.14 10.13
CA LEU A 475 10.79 18.12 9.25
C LEU A 475 9.89 18.46 8.06
N LEU A 476 9.28 17.45 7.44
CA LEU A 476 8.33 17.66 6.34
C LEU A 476 7.13 18.51 6.80
N GLU A 477 6.57 18.21 7.97
CA GLU A 477 5.47 19.00 8.55
C GLU A 477 5.91 20.43 8.88
N LYS A 478 7.13 20.63 9.38
CA LYS A 478 7.71 21.96 9.61
C LYS A 478 7.82 22.77 8.31
N ASP A 479 8.34 22.17 7.25
CA ASP A 479 8.51 22.81 5.94
C ASP A 479 7.15 23.15 5.30
N LEU A 480 6.11 22.41 5.67
CA LEU A 480 4.74 22.64 5.22
C LEU A 480 3.95 23.61 6.10
N GLY A 481 4.49 24.05 7.24
CA GLY A 481 3.77 24.92 8.18
C GLY A 481 2.70 24.21 9.00
N LEU A 482 2.87 22.90 9.26
CA LEU A 482 1.90 22.00 9.89
C LEU A 482 2.30 21.60 11.32
N LEU A 483 3.27 22.29 11.92
CA LEU A 483 3.53 22.21 13.36
C LEU A 483 2.50 23.06 14.13
N PRO A 484 2.12 22.66 15.37
CA PRO A 484 1.14 23.39 16.17
C PRO A 484 1.44 24.89 16.32
N GLU A 485 2.70 25.27 16.50
CA GLU A 485 3.14 26.67 16.63
C GLU A 485 2.93 27.46 15.33
N GLN A 486 3.23 26.84 14.18
CA GLN A 486 3.06 27.46 12.86
C GLN A 486 1.57 27.61 12.51
N MET A 487 0.77 26.59 12.83
CA MET A 487 -0.68 26.64 12.63
C MET A 487 -1.33 27.69 13.54
N ALA A 488 -0.96 27.74 14.82
CA ALA A 488 -1.43 28.76 15.76
C ALA A 488 -1.10 30.17 15.28
N GLU A 489 0.12 30.41 14.79
CA GLU A 489 0.53 31.71 14.26
C GLU A 489 -0.31 32.13 13.05
N LYS A 490 -0.58 31.20 12.12
CA LYS A 490 -1.38 31.48 10.93
C LYS A 490 -2.85 31.75 11.30
N ILE A 491 -3.42 31.00 12.26
CA ILE A 491 -4.76 31.24 12.79
C ILE A 491 -4.83 32.61 13.46
N LYS A 492 -3.86 32.93 14.33
CA LYS A 492 -3.78 34.24 15.02
C LYS A 492 -3.77 35.40 14.02
N LYS A 493 -2.96 35.30 12.95
CA LYS A 493 -2.94 36.32 11.89
C LYS A 493 -4.30 36.51 11.22
N MET A 494 -5.03 35.42 10.95
CA MET A 494 -6.39 35.50 10.39
C MET A 494 -7.37 36.21 11.34
N LEU A 495 -7.29 35.92 12.64
CA LEU A 495 -8.15 36.53 13.66
C LEU A 495 -7.84 38.03 13.85
N LEU A 496 -6.55 38.41 13.88
CA LEU A 496 -6.13 39.79 14.07
C LEU A 496 -6.36 40.68 12.83
N ASN A 497 -6.16 40.15 11.62
CA ASN A 497 -6.38 40.90 10.39
C ASN A 497 -7.87 41.25 10.15
N SER A 498 -8.79 40.59 10.84
CA SER A 498 -10.22 40.89 10.74
C SER A 498 -10.64 42.13 11.56
N ASN A 499 -9.74 42.70 12.38
CA ASN A 499 -9.99 43.88 13.23
C ASN A 499 -9.32 45.19 12.76
N TYR A 500 -8.69 45.26 11.58
CA TYR A 500 -8.21 46.54 11.03
C TYR A 500 -9.30 47.23 10.19
N LYS A 501 -10.29 47.81 10.87
CA LYS A 501 -10.79 49.14 10.46
C LYS A 501 -9.96 50.15 11.25
N VAL A 502 -8.93 50.72 10.60
CA VAL A 502 -8.47 52.05 11.00
C VAL A 502 -9.68 52.95 10.78
N VAL A 503 -10.37 53.30 11.85
CA VAL A 503 -11.30 54.43 11.82
C VAL A 503 -10.38 55.65 11.70
N CYS A 504 -10.44 56.30 10.54
CA CYS A 504 -9.72 57.55 10.26
C CYS A 504 -10.03 58.64 11.28
#